data_AF-S8EMY6-F1
#
_entry.id   AF-S8EMY6-F1
#
_cell.length_a   1.000
_cell.length_b   1.000
_cell.length_c   1.000
_cell.angle_alpha   90.00
_cell.angle_beta   90.00
_cell.angle_gamma   90.00
#
_symmetry.space_group_name_H-M   'P 1'
#
loop_
_entity.id
_entity.type
_entity.pdbx_description
1 polymer ?
#
loop_
_entity_poly.entity_id
_entity_poly.type
_entity_poly.pdbx_seq_one_letter_code
_entity_poly.pdbx_strand_id
1 'polypeptide(L)' 'MHIVYLPPYSPDLNPIEQAFSAIKAYFRRVYPEFARSRTTGTDTVDFIDVYQKLFDAVFYITQEHAQGFFHHSGYM' A
#
# COMPACT_ATOMS: atom_id res chain seq x y z
N MET A 1 -25.35 -7.44 1.73
CA MET A 1 -24.14 -6.63 1.44
C MET A 1 -24.33 -5.28 2.09
N HIS A 2 -23.45 -4.88 3.00
CA HIS A 2 -23.49 -3.58 3.67
C HIS A 2 -22.46 -2.66 3.01
N ILE A 3 -22.84 -1.43 2.68
CA ILE A 3 -21.97 -0.44 2.05
C ILE A 3 -21.79 0.70 3.05
N VAL A 4 -20.53 1.07 3.32
CA VAL A 4 -20.21 2.25 4.13
C VAL A 4 -19.86 3.38 3.17
N TYR A 5 -20.63 4.47 3.21
CA TYR A 5 -20.35 5.66 2.43
C TYR A 5 -19.45 6.61 3.22
N LEU A 6 -18.39 7.09 2.58
CA LEU A 6 -17.50 8.09 3.16
C LEU A 6 -17.94 9.50 2.75
N PRO A 7 -17.86 10.49 3.66
CA PRO A 7 -18.02 11.89 3.28
C PRO A 7 -16.93 12.29 2.26
N PRO A 8 -17.19 13.30 1.40
CA PRO A 8 -16.19 13.83 0.49
C PRO A 8 -14.91 14.23 1.21
N TYR A 9 -13.76 14.02 0.56
CA TYR A 9 -12.43 14.42 1.07
C TYR A 9 -12.11 13.91 2.49
N SER A 10 -12.57 12.70 2.83
CA SER A 10 -12.31 12.08 4.14
C SER A 10 -11.33 10.89 4.03
N PRO A 11 -10.08 11.11 3.59
CA PRO A 11 -9.09 10.02 3.47
C PRO A 11 -8.76 9.39 4.82
N ASP A 12 -8.89 10.15 5.92
CA ASP A 12 -8.64 9.65 7.28
C ASP A 12 -9.64 8.53 7.68
N LEU A 13 -10.83 8.55 7.07
CA LEU A 13 -11.85 7.51 7.26
C LEU A 13 -11.69 6.33 6.30
N ASN A 14 -10.64 6.29 5.46
CA ASN A 14 -10.41 5.19 4.52
C ASN A 14 -9.15 4.39 4.90
N PRO A 15 -9.28 3.17 5.48
CA PRO A 15 -8.13 2.41 5.99
C PRO A 15 -7.07 2.09 4.92
N ILE A 16 -7.45 2.05 3.64
CA ILE A 16 -6.51 1.77 2.55
C ILE A 16 -5.44 2.87 2.39
N GLU A 17 -5.73 4.10 2.82
CA GLU A 17 -4.77 5.22 2.75
C GLU A 17 -3.56 4.98 3.67
N GLN A 18 -3.80 4.43 4.87
CA GLN A 18 -2.74 4.01 5.79
C GLN A 18 -1.96 2.83 5.23
N ALA A 19 -2.64 1.84 4.65
CA ALA A 19 -1.99 0.70 4.00
C ALA A 19 -1.07 1.13 2.85
N PHE A 20 -1.53 2.01 1.96
CA PHE A 20 -0.70 2.53 0.88
C PHE A 20 0.47 3.37 1.40
N SER A 21 0.27 4.12 2.48
CA SER A 21 1.35 4.87 3.12
C SER A 21 2.44 3.95 3.68
N ALA A 22 2.06 2.85 4.33
CA ALA A 22 2.98 1.83 4.81
C ALA A 22 3.73 1.11 3.67
N ILE A 23 3.02 0.73 2.60
CA ILE A 23 3.62 0.11 1.40
C ILE A 23 4.66 1.05 0.76
N LYS A 24 4.30 2.32 0.56
CA LYS A 24 5.23 3.34 0.02
C LYS A 24 6.46 3.52 0.91
N ALA A 25 6.28 3.53 2.23
CA ALA A 25 7.39 3.64 3.18
C ALA A 25 8.30 2.41 3.13
N TYR A 26 7.73 1.21 3.03
CA TYR A 26 8.48 -0.04 2.84
C TYR A 26 9.34 0.03 1.58
N PHE A 27 8.76 0.42 0.44
CA PHE A 27 9.49 0.56 -0.83
C PHE A 27 10.68 1.50 -0.72
N ARG A 28 10.49 2.69 -0.15
CA ARG A 28 11.57 3.67 0.02
C ARG A 28 12.70 3.15 0.90
N ARG A 29 12.38 2.28 1.86
CA ARG A 29 13.36 1.71 2.80
C ARG A 29 14.09 0.50 2.22
N VAL A 30 13.36 -0.44 1.62
CA VAL A 30 13.86 -1.75 1.19
C VAL A 30 14.38 -1.72 -0.24
N TYR A 31 13.76 -0.92 -1.11
CA TYR A 31 14.09 -0.81 -2.53
C TYR A 31 14.34 0.66 -2.94
N PRO A 32 15.28 1.38 -2.31
CA PRO A 32 15.46 2.82 -2.52
C PRO A 32 15.80 3.20 -3.97
N GLU A 33 16.57 2.36 -4.67
CA GLU A 33 16.92 2.59 -6.08
C GLU A 33 15.72 2.39 -7.01
N PHE A 34 14.93 1.35 -6.76
CA PHE A 34 13.68 1.10 -7.48
C PHE A 34 12.65 2.20 -7.21
N ALA A 35 12.54 2.68 -5.97
CA ALA A 35 11.64 3.76 -5.61
C ALA A 35 11.97 5.11 -6.30
N ARG A 36 13.19 5.25 -6.84
CA ARG A 36 13.66 6.41 -7.61
C ARG A 36 13.74 6.14 -9.11
N SER A 37 13.52 4.91 -9.55
CA SER A 37 13.62 4.55 -10.95
C SER A 37 12.38 4.98 -11.73
N ARG A 38 12.52 5.06 -13.06
CA ARG A 38 11.38 5.25 -13.99
C ARG A 38 10.87 3.90 -14.54
N THR A 39 11.18 2.81 -13.85
CA THR A 39 10.75 1.46 -14.20
C THR A 39 9.24 1.40 -14.06
N THR A 40 8.54 0.93 -15.09
CA THR A 40 7.07 0.94 -15.12
C THR A 40 6.47 -0.46 -15.14
N GLY A 41 7.26 -1.48 -15.43
CA GLY A 41 6.75 -2.85 -15.59
C GLY A 41 6.07 -3.06 -16.94
N THR A 42 6.15 -2.12 -17.89
CA THR A 42 5.57 -2.27 -19.23
C THR A 42 6.49 -3.02 -20.19
N ASP A 43 7.79 -3.08 -19.89
CA ASP A 43 8.74 -3.82 -20.70
C ASP A 43 8.83 -5.26 -20.15
N THR A 44 8.87 -6.25 -21.04
CA THR A 44 8.89 -7.67 -20.61
C THR A 44 10.07 -8.03 -19.70
N VAL A 45 11.14 -7.23 -19.74
CA VAL A 45 12.35 -7.43 -18.93
C VAL A 45 12.19 -6.89 -17.50
N ASP A 46 11.40 -5.83 -17.29
CA ASP A 46 11.22 -5.18 -15.98
C ASP A 46 9.92 -5.60 -15.26
N PHE A 47 8.97 -6.21 -15.98
CA PHE A 47 7.71 -6.72 -15.43
C PHE A 47 7.93 -7.62 -14.21
N ILE A 48 8.76 -8.67 -14.33
CA ILE A 48 8.94 -9.64 -13.25
C ILE A 48 9.50 -8.96 -11.98
N ASP A 49 10.49 -8.10 -12.15
CA ASP A 49 11.15 -7.40 -11.03
C ASP A 49 10.19 -6.42 -10.32
N VAL A 50 9.42 -5.66 -11.09
CA VAL A 50 8.41 -4.72 -10.55
C VAL A 50 7.36 -5.47 -9.72
N TYR A 51 6.79 -6.54 -10.28
CA TYR A 51 5.73 -7.30 -9.60
C TYR A 51 6.25 -8.01 -8.37
N GLN A 52 7.45 -8.60 -8.41
CA GLN A 52 8.07 -9.23 -7.23
C GLN A 52 8.20 -8.24 -6.08
N LYS A 53 8.75 -7.04 -6.33
CA LYS A 53 8.88 -6.02 -5.27
C LYS A 53 7.54 -5.51 -4.75
N LEU A 54 6.53 -5.38 -5.63
CA LEU A 54 5.16 -5.05 -5.23
C LEU A 54 4.55 -6.13 -4.34
N PHE A 55 4.75 -7.40 -4.68
CA PHE A 55 4.29 -8.51 -3.83
C PHE A 55 4.96 -8.49 -2.46
N ASP A 56 6.28 -8.32 -2.38
CA ASP A 56 6.98 -8.21 -1.10
C ASP A 56 6.42 -7.07 -0.23
N ALA A 57 6.15 -5.91 -0.85
CA ALA A 57 5.63 -4.76 -0.12
C ALA A 57 4.17 -4.94 0.33
N VAL A 58 3.33 -5.60 -0.47
CA VAL A 58 1.94 -5.92 -0.08
C VAL A 58 1.92 -6.96 1.04
N PHE A 59 2.73 -8.01 0.94
CA PHE A 59 2.82 -9.06 1.95
C PHE A 59 3.61 -8.65 3.21
N TYR A 60 4.27 -7.49 3.20
CA TYR A 60 4.79 -6.86 4.41
C TYR A 60 3.69 -6.38 5.38
N ILE A 61 2.47 -6.15 4.89
CA ILE A 61 1.34 -5.77 5.73
C ILE A 61 0.84 -7.00 6.51
N THR A 62 1.08 -7.00 7.82
CA THR A 62 0.60 -8.06 8.72
C THR A 62 -0.85 -7.81 9.13
N GLN A 63 -1.43 -8.79 9.83
CA GLN A 63 -2.75 -8.66 10.43
C GLN A 63 -2.82 -7.49 11.44
N GLU A 64 -1.78 -7.31 12.25
CA GLU A 64 -1.70 -6.27 13.27
C GLU A 64 -1.66 -4.87 12.62
N HIS A 65 -0.93 -4.73 11.51
CA HIS A 65 -0.96 -3.50 10.71
C HIS A 65 -2.38 -3.20 10.22
N ALA A 66 -3.04 -4.19 9.62
CA ALA A 66 -4.40 -4.03 9.10
C ALA A 66 -5.39 -3.61 10.20
N GLN A 67 -5.36 -4.28 11.35
CA GLN A 67 -6.19 -3.90 12.51
C GLN A 67 -5.91 -2.45 12.96
N GLY A 68 -4.63 -2.06 13.02
CA GLY A 68 -4.24 -0.69 13.33
C GLY A 68 -4.80 0.34 12.34
N PHE A 69 -4.85 0.02 11.04
CA PHE A 69 -5.43 0.90 10.02
C PHE A 69 -6.94 1.09 10.20
N PHE A 70 -7.68 0.01 10.48
CA PHE A 70 -9.12 0.09 10.74
C PHE A 70 -9.44 0.84 12.04
N HIS A 71 -8.67 0.60 13.11
CA HIS A 71 -8.80 1.35 14.37
C HIS A 71 -8.52 2.84 14.17
N HIS A 72 -7.44 3.19 13.43
CA HIS A 72 -7.13 4.59 13.13
C HIS A 72 -8.25 5.31 12.37
N SER A 73 -8.95 4.60 11.47
CA SER A 73 -10.10 5.13 10.73
C SER A 73 -11.44 5.04 11.47
N GLY A 74 -11.46 4.59 12.73
CA GLY A 74 -12.65 4.58 13.58
C GLY A 74 -13.61 3.41 13.37
N TYR A 75 -13.14 2.27 12.84
CA TYR A 75 -13.96 1.09 12.58
C TYR A 75 -13.80 -0.04 13.61
N MET A 76 -12.93 0.14 14.60
CA MET A 76 -12.66 -0.81 15.68
C MET A 76 -12.55 -0.07 17.02
#